data_AF-A0A1B6F7Z8-F1
#
_entry.id   AF-A0A1B6F7Z8-F1
#
_cell.length_a   1.000
_cell.length_b   1.000
_cell.length_c   1.000
_cell.angle_alpha   90.00
_cell.angle_beta   90.00
_cell.angle_gamma   90.00
#
_symmetry.space_group_name_H-M   'P 1'
#
loop_
_entity.id
_entity.type
_entity.pdbx_description
1 polymer ?
#
loop_
_entity_poly.entity_id
_entity_poly.type
_entity_poly.pdbx_seq_one_letter_code
_entity_poly.pdbx_strand_id
1 'polypeptide(L)'
;KEQQEEIANEYGYCIIDGHKEKIANFKIEPPGLFRGRGEHPKMGFLKRRVMPEDVIINCSKDSERPKPPEGHRWKEVRHDNTVTWLASWTENVQNQVKYIMLNPSSK
;
A
#
# COMPACT_ATOMS: atom_id res chain seq x y z
N LYS A 1 5.60 -18.90 11.84
CA LYS A 1 4.34 -19.09 11.06
C LYS A 1 3.22 -18.28 11.69
N GLU A 2 3.00 -18.43 12.99
CA GLU A 2 2.04 -17.65 13.81
C GLU A 2 2.17 -16.12 13.63
N GLN A 3 3.37 -15.55 13.76
CA GLN A 3 3.59 -14.10 13.55
C GLN A 3 3.15 -13.60 12.17
N GLN A 4 3.26 -14.42 11.11
CA GLN A 4 2.80 -14.02 9.78
C GLN A 4 1.28 -14.06 9.66
N GLU A 5 0.64 -14.98 10.37
CA GLU A 5 -0.81 -15.11 10.45
C GLU A 5 -1.41 -13.96 11.28
N GLU A 6 -0.77 -13.56 12.39
CA GLU A 6 -1.16 -12.38 13.18
C GLU A 6 -1.15 -11.11 12.32
N ILE A 7 -0.04 -10.85 11.63
CA ILE A 7 0.08 -9.69 10.71
C ILE A 7 -1.00 -9.76 9.61
N ALA A 8 -1.28 -10.95 9.06
CA ALA A 8 -2.31 -11.10 8.04
C ALA A 8 -3.72 -10.88 8.59
N ASN A 9 -3.98 -11.25 9.85
CA ASN A 9 -5.27 -11.02 10.49
C ASN A 9 -5.49 -9.54 10.83
N GLU A 10 -4.44 -8.84 11.24
CA GLU A 10 -4.48 -7.42 11.61
C GLU A 10 -4.54 -6.50 10.38
N TYR A 11 -3.67 -6.73 9.38
CA TYR A 11 -3.50 -5.82 8.24
C TYR A 11 -4.03 -6.37 6.91
N GLY A 12 -4.45 -7.63 6.85
CA GLY A 12 -4.90 -8.28 5.61
C GLY A 12 -6.36 -8.04 5.26
N TYR A 13 -7.09 -7.26 6.07
CA TYR A 13 -8.51 -6.99 5.88
C TYR A 13 -8.82 -5.50 6.10
N CYS A 14 -9.85 -5.01 5.43
CA CYS A 14 -10.46 -3.71 5.68
C CYS A 14 -11.98 -3.83 5.75
N ILE A 15 -12.65 -2.77 6.19
CA ILE A 15 -14.10 -2.65 6.11
C ILE A 15 -14.46 -1.71 4.96
N ILE A 16 -15.23 -2.20 3.99
CA ILE A 16 -15.80 -1.41 2.89
C ILE A 16 -17.31 -1.60 2.94
N ASP A 17 -18.07 -0.50 3.03
CA ASP A 17 -19.54 -0.51 3.10
C ASP A 17 -20.11 -1.47 4.16
N GLY A 18 -19.42 -1.61 5.30
CA GLY A 18 -19.80 -2.49 6.40
C GLY A 18 -19.39 -3.97 6.23
N HIS A 19 -18.80 -4.33 5.09
CA HIS A 19 -18.32 -5.68 4.80
C HIS A 19 -16.82 -5.80 5.07
N LYS A 20 -16.42 -6.91 5.71
CA LYS A 20 -15.01 -7.24 5.92
C LYS A 20 -14.42 -7.85 4.64
N GLU A 21 -13.60 -7.06 3.96
CA GLU A 21 -13.00 -7.40 2.68
C GLU A 21 -11.50 -7.69 2.82
N LYS A 22 -10.99 -8.60 1.99
CA LYS A 22 -9.57 -9.00 2.02
C LYS A 22 -8.75 -8.03 1.18
N ILE A 23 -7.59 -7.62 1.69
CA ILE A 23 -6.63 -6.79 0.95
C ILE A 23 -5.68 -7.70 0.16
N ALA A 24 -5.44 -7.38 -1.12
CA ALA A 24 -4.58 -8.20 -1.98
C ALA A 24 -3.10 -8.13 -1.57
N ASN A 25 -2.61 -6.92 -1.33
CA ASN A 25 -1.18 -6.63 -1.27
C ASN A 25 -0.81 -5.67 -0.14
N PHE A 26 -1.31 -5.89 1.07
CA PHE A 26 -1.10 -5.02 2.25
C PHE A 26 0.37 -4.80 2.66
N LYS A 27 1.31 -5.62 2.16
CA LYS A 27 2.75 -5.44 2.40
C LYS A 27 3.35 -4.56 1.30
N ILE A 28 3.96 -3.45 1.71
CA ILE A 28 4.78 -2.63 0.82
C ILE A 28 6.01 -3.44 0.37
N GLU A 29 6.35 -3.31 -0.91
CA GLU A 29 7.51 -4.01 -1.48
C GLU A 29 8.81 -3.57 -0.81
N PRO A 30 9.70 -4.50 -0.41
CA PRO A 30 10.99 -4.14 0.15
C PRO A 30 11.88 -3.41 -0.88
N PRO A 31 12.86 -2.61 -0.41
CA PRO A 31 13.89 -2.07 -1.30
C PRO A 31 14.68 -3.20 -1.97
N GLY A 32 15.20 -2.93 -3.16
CA GLY A 32 15.95 -3.93 -3.92
C GLY A 32 16.40 -3.40 -5.29
N LEU A 33 16.93 -4.28 -6.12
CA LEU A 33 17.29 -3.91 -7.50
C LEU A 33 16.08 -4.10 -8.42
N PHE A 34 15.85 -3.13 -9.31
CA PHE A 34 14.79 -3.21 -10.30
C PHE A 34 15.10 -4.28 -11.33
N ARG A 35 14.24 -5.30 -11.41
CA ARG A 35 14.33 -6.39 -12.37
C ARG A 35 13.35 -6.15 -13.52
N GLY A 36 13.72 -5.23 -14.41
CA GLY A 36 12.99 -5.00 -15.65
C GLY A 36 13.00 -6.26 -16.54
N ARG A 37 11.96 -6.45 -17.37
CA ARG A 37 11.89 -7.58 -18.32
C ARG A 37 12.62 -7.22 -19.61
N GLY A 38 13.26 -8.21 -20.26
CA GLY A 38 14.01 -8.00 -21.49
C GLY A 38 15.21 -7.07 -21.31
N GLU A 39 15.56 -6.29 -22.33
CA GLU A 39 16.66 -5.31 -22.31
C GLU A 39 16.24 -3.97 -21.68
N HIS A 40 15.60 -4.01 -20.51
CA HIS A 40 15.06 -2.81 -19.89
C HIS A 40 16.20 -1.86 -19.47
N PRO A 41 16.24 -0.60 -19.92
CA PRO A 41 17.37 0.33 -19.70
C PRO A 41 17.58 0.77 -18.24
N LYS A 42 16.68 0.35 -17.34
CA LYS A 42 16.69 0.69 -15.90
C LYS A 42 16.89 -0.55 -15.04
N MET A 43 17.10 -1.73 -15.64
CA MET A 43 17.41 -2.93 -14.90
C MET A 43 18.66 -2.69 -14.04
N GLY A 44 18.61 -3.12 -12.78
CA GLY A 44 19.67 -2.87 -11.80
C GLY A 44 19.57 -1.54 -11.06
N PHE A 45 18.63 -0.65 -11.41
CA PHE A 45 18.42 0.59 -10.62
C PHE A 45 17.89 0.25 -9.22
N LEU A 46 18.31 1.03 -8.22
CA LEU A 46 17.84 0.86 -6.84
C LEU A 46 16.37 1.28 -6.70
N LYS A 47 15.54 0.33 -6.28
CA LYS A 47 14.21 0.57 -5.71
C LYS A 47 14.39 0.98 -4.25
N ARG A 48 14.06 2.23 -3.94
CA ARG A 48 14.23 2.79 -2.59
C ARG A 48 13.20 2.21 -1.64
N ARG A 49 13.52 2.25 -0.34
CA ARG A 49 12.55 1.96 0.71
C ARG A 49 11.50 3.06 0.71
N VAL A 50 10.24 2.65 0.69
CA VAL A 50 9.10 3.56 0.86
C VAL A 50 8.99 3.89 2.35
N MET A 51 8.94 5.18 2.67
CA MET A 51 8.74 5.69 4.02
C MET A 51 7.28 6.09 4.23
N PRO A 52 6.78 6.20 5.48
CA PRO A 52 5.43 6.70 5.73
C PRO A 52 5.14 8.05 5.04
N GLU A 53 6.16 8.92 4.95
CA GLU A 53 6.10 10.23 4.31
C GLU A 53 5.94 10.17 2.78
N ASP A 54 6.09 8.99 2.16
CA ASP A 54 5.82 8.76 0.75
C ASP A 54 4.39 8.24 0.51
N VAL A 55 3.73 7.74 1.56
CA VAL A 55 2.45 7.00 1.48
C VAL A 55 1.27 7.93 1.71
N ILE A 56 0.32 7.85 0.78
CA ILE A 56 -0.99 8.50 0.85
C ILE A 56 -2.01 7.46 1.29
N ILE A 57 -2.75 7.74 2.36
CA ILE A 57 -3.85 6.91 2.84
C ILE A 57 -5.16 7.43 2.26
N ASN A 58 -6.02 6.53 1.79
CA ASN A 58 -7.40 6.83 1.41
C ASN A 58 -8.37 6.02 2.28
N CYS A 59 -9.29 6.70 2.94
CA CYS A 59 -10.26 6.10 3.86
C CYS A 59 -11.53 6.95 3.92
N SER A 60 -12.59 6.48 4.58
CA SER A 60 -13.81 7.30 4.77
C SER A 60 -13.56 8.40 5.81
N LYS A 61 -14.27 9.54 5.68
CA LYS A 61 -14.10 10.71 6.58
C LYS A 61 -14.40 10.40 8.06
N ASP A 62 -15.31 9.45 8.26
CA ASP A 62 -15.86 8.97 9.53
C ASP A 62 -15.19 7.68 10.04
N SER A 63 -14.30 7.07 9.25
CA SER A 63 -13.55 5.88 9.66
C SER A 63 -12.39 6.21 10.62
N GLU A 64 -11.98 5.22 11.42
CA GLU A 64 -10.73 5.31 12.17
C GLU A 64 -9.53 5.30 11.21
N ARG A 65 -8.78 6.40 11.19
CA ARG A 65 -7.61 6.54 10.31
C ARG A 65 -6.45 5.70 10.83
N PRO A 66 -5.73 4.95 9.97
CA PRO A 66 -4.53 4.24 10.39
C PRO A 66 -3.48 5.24 10.87
N LYS A 67 -2.86 4.96 12.02
CA LYS A 67 -1.78 5.78 12.56
C LYS A 67 -0.46 5.43 11.86
N PRO A 68 0.37 6.42 11.51
CA PRO A 68 1.71 6.14 11.03
C PRO A 68 2.55 5.50 12.14
N PRO A 69 3.67 4.83 11.78
CA PRO A 69 4.67 4.41 12.76
C PRO A 69 5.12 5.55 13.67
N GLU A 70 5.57 5.22 14.88
CA GLU A 70 6.01 6.22 15.85
C GLU A 70 7.11 7.14 15.28
N GLY A 71 6.97 8.45 15.50
CA GLY A 71 7.89 9.46 14.97
C GLY A 71 7.70 9.82 13.50
N HIS A 72 6.76 9.17 12.79
CA HIS A 72 6.50 9.40 11.37
C HIS A 72 5.14 10.03 11.11
N ARG A 73 4.96 10.50 9.87
CA ARG A 73 3.66 10.95 9.35
C ARG A 73 3.37 10.38 7.98
N TRP A 74 2.08 10.19 7.68
CA TRP A 74 1.67 9.95 6.30
C TRP A 74 1.95 11.17 5.44
N LYS A 75 2.22 10.94 4.14
CA LYS A 75 2.32 12.01 3.15
C LYS A 75 1.05 12.84 3.12
N GLU A 76 -0.08 12.15 3.10
CA GLU A 76 -1.41 12.71 3.02
C GLU A 76 -2.42 11.65 3.49
N VAL A 77 -3.50 12.11 4.12
CA VAL A 77 -4.70 11.29 4.31
C VAL A 77 -5.85 11.96 3.57
N ARG A 78 -6.50 11.24 2.67
CA ARG A 78 -7.61 11.72 1.85
C ARG A 78 -8.83 10.82 1.95
N HIS A 79 -9.92 11.32 1.39
CA HIS A 79 -11.24 10.71 1.45
C HIS A 79 -11.91 10.79 0.07
N ASP A 80 -11.35 10.07 -0.90
CA ASP A 80 -11.81 10.01 -2.28
C ASP A 80 -12.57 8.70 -2.51
N ASN A 81 -13.87 8.80 -2.71
CA ASN A 81 -14.77 7.67 -2.96
C ASN A 81 -14.96 7.38 -4.46
N THR A 82 -14.24 8.06 -5.34
CA THR A 82 -14.23 7.79 -6.80
C THR A 82 -13.19 6.76 -7.20
N VAL A 83 -12.35 6.33 -6.26
CA VAL A 83 -11.24 5.38 -6.44
C VAL A 83 -11.40 4.17 -5.53
N THR A 84 -10.71 3.08 -5.86
CA THR A 84 -10.81 1.79 -5.15
C THR A 84 -9.57 1.42 -4.33
N TRP A 85 -8.53 2.26 -4.33
CA TRP A 85 -7.29 2.00 -3.61
C TRP A 85 -7.35 2.53 -2.17
N LEU A 86 -6.68 1.81 -1.26
CA LEU A 86 -6.63 2.10 0.18
C LEU A 86 -5.40 2.91 0.59
N ALA A 87 -4.27 2.65 -0.07
CA ALA A 87 -3.05 3.43 0.07
C ALA A 87 -2.31 3.51 -1.25
N SER A 88 -1.54 4.57 -1.46
CA SER A 88 -0.72 4.73 -2.65
C SER A 88 0.62 5.43 -2.37
N TRP A 89 1.59 5.20 -3.24
CA TRP A 89 2.88 5.91 -3.25
C TRP A 89 3.44 5.95 -4.66
N THR A 90 4.38 6.86 -4.92
CA THR A 90 5.09 6.92 -6.20
C THR A 90 6.42 6.18 -6.07
N GLU A 91 6.66 5.15 -6.90
CA GLU A 91 7.95 4.45 -6.92
C GLU A 91 9.02 5.23 -7.69
N ASN A 92 10.28 5.09 -7.30
CA ASN A 92 11.35 6.00 -7.73
C ASN A 92 12.03 5.65 -9.07
N VAL A 93 11.82 4.45 -9.62
CA VAL A 93 12.53 3.98 -10.81
C VAL A 93 11.82 4.45 -12.08
N GLN A 94 10.50 4.33 -12.13
CA GLN A 94 9.69 4.77 -13.28
C GLN A 94 8.70 5.90 -12.95
N ASN A 95 8.70 6.41 -11.71
CA ASN A 95 7.75 7.41 -11.23
C ASN A 95 6.28 6.97 -11.38
N GLN A 96 6.04 5.65 -11.33
CA GLN A 96 4.69 5.11 -11.38
C GLN A 96 4.04 5.13 -10.00
N VAL A 97 2.73 5.34 -9.97
CA VAL A 97 1.95 5.17 -8.73
C VAL A 97 1.71 3.69 -8.49
N LYS A 98 1.96 3.25 -7.26
CA LYS A 98 1.63 1.94 -6.73
C LYS A 98 0.48 2.06 -5.75
N TYR A 99 -0.32 1.01 -5.65
CA TYR A 99 -1.55 1.00 -4.89
C TYR A 99 -1.64 -0.25 -4.02
N ILE A 100 -2.23 -0.10 -2.84
CA ILE A 100 -2.82 -1.19 -2.06
C ILE A 100 -4.29 -1.28 -2.46
N MET A 101 -4.72 -2.45 -2.93
CA MET A 101 -6.07 -2.68 -3.43
C MET A 101 -6.70 -3.91 -2.77
N LEU A 102 -8.02 -4.01 -2.90
CA LEU A 102 -8.79 -5.19 -2.47
C LEU A 102 -8.39 -6.43 -3.28
N ASN A 103 -8.66 -7.59 -2.72
CA ASN A 103 -8.51 -8.86 -3.41
C ASN A 103 -9.49 -8.93 -4.59
N PRO A 104 -9.13 -9.54 -5.74
CA PRO A 104 -10.07 -9.73 -6.85
C PRO A 104 -11.37 -10.46 -6.50
N SER A 105 -11.40 -11.22 -5.38
CA SER A 105 -12.62 -11.86 -4.88
C SER A 105 -13.54 -10.95 -4.07
N SER A 106 -13.10 -9.72 -3.78
CA SER A 106 -13.91 -8.74 -3.05
C SER A 106 -15.01 -8.18 -3.93
N LYS A 107 -16.17 -7.91 -3.31
CA LYS A 107 -17.34 -7.39 -4.00
C LYS A 107 -17.29 -5.89 -4.18
#